data_AF-A0A260Z886-F1
#
_entry.id   AF-A0A260Z886-F1
#
_cell.length_a   1.000
_cell.length_b   1.000
_cell.length_c   1.000
_cell.angle_alpha   90.00
_cell.angle_beta   90.00
_cell.angle_gamma   90.00
#
_symmetry.space_group_name_H-M   'P 1'
#
loop_
_entity.id
_entity.type
_entity.pdbx_description
1 polymer ?
#
loop_
_entity_poly.entity_id
_entity_poly.type
_entity_poly.pdbx_seq_one_letter_code
_entity_poly.pdbx_strand_id
1 'polypeptide(L)'
;MSWDSFHIVFIRCCGIAALLTNTLMFHLICYKSPKNLGAYKYLMLYFAIFEGQYAILDMIALPDSITLRSALLTVVSSKKNHMPNELLPCYIGLYMEYQSLSSTFIFCFGIWWLQ
;
A
#
# COMPACT_ATOMS: atom_id res chain seq x y z
N MET A 1 -29.41 6.51 9.70
CA MET A 1 -27.97 6.51 9.37
C MET A 1 -27.80 5.56 8.19
N SER A 2 -27.47 6.08 7.00
CA SER A 2 -27.39 5.24 5.78
C SER A 2 -26.20 4.28 5.89
N TRP A 3 -26.34 3.06 5.38
CA TRP A 3 -25.27 2.05 5.35
C TRP A 3 -23.98 2.63 4.74
N ASP A 4 -24.08 3.50 3.73
CA ASP A 4 -22.94 4.16 3.08
C ASP A 4 -22.07 4.97 4.05
N SER A 5 -22.71 5.64 5.02
CA SER A 5 -21.99 6.45 6.01
C SER A 5 -21.19 5.57 6.98
N PHE A 6 -21.71 4.39 7.30
CA PHE A 6 -21.04 3.43 8.18
C PHE A 6 -19.80 2.84 7.49
N HIS A 7 -19.90 2.47 6.21
CA HIS A 7 -18.78 1.95 5.43
C HIS A 7 -17.63 2.95 5.33
N ILE A 8 -17.93 4.23 5.08
CA ILE A 8 -16.90 5.27 4.98
C ILE A 8 -16.15 5.42 6.31
N VAL A 9 -16.86 5.48 7.45
CA VAL A 9 -16.22 5.59 8.76
C VAL A 9 -15.37 4.35 9.07
N PHE A 10 -15.87 3.17 8.75
CA PHE A 10 -15.14 1.92 8.96
C PHE A 10 -13.85 1.86 8.13
N ILE A 11 -13.90 2.22 6.85
CA ILE A 11 -12.72 2.26 5.96
C ILE A 11 -11.70 3.28 6.48
N ARG A 12 -12.14 4.45 6.95
CA ARG A 12 -11.24 5.44 7.54
C ARG A 12 -10.52 4.92 8.78
N CYS A 13 -11.25 4.27 9.69
CA CYS A 13 -10.65 3.66 10.88
C CYS A 13 -9.66 2.55 10.52
N CYS A 14 -10.01 1.70 9.53
CA CYS A 14 -9.13 0.64 9.03
C CYS A 14 -7.85 1.21 8.40
N GLY A 15 -7.97 2.25 7.58
CA GLY A 15 -6.81 2.93 6.98
C GLY A 15 -5.89 3.55 8.02
N ILE A 16 -6.45 4.17 9.08
CA ILE A 16 -5.66 4.72 10.19
C ILE A 16 -4.92 3.60 10.94
N ALA A 17 -5.59 2.47 11.19
CA ALA A 17 -4.97 1.30 11.83
C ALA A 17 -3.87 0.67 10.95
N ALA A 18 -4.08 0.62 9.63
CA ALA A 18 -3.09 0.15 8.67
C ALA A 18 -1.84 1.04 8.66
N LEU A 19 -2.00 2.37 8.60
CA LEU A 19 -0.88 3.32 8.71
C LEU A 19 -0.09 3.13 10.02
N LEU A 20 -0.80 3.00 11.14
CA LEU A 20 -0.19 2.76 12.45
C LEU A 20 0.62 1.47 12.45
N THR A 21 0.09 0.40 11.86
CA THR A 21 0.74 -0.92 11.80
C THR A 21 1.97 -0.90 10.90
N ASN A 22 1.89 -0.26 9.72
CA ASN A 22 3.01 -0.13 8.80
C ASN A 22 4.14 0.74 9.38
N THR A 23 3.79 1.80 10.10
CA THR A 23 4.76 2.65 10.81
C THR A 23 5.43 1.88 11.96
N LEU A 24 4.66 1.08 12.70
CA LEU A 24 5.19 0.22 13.77
C LEU A 24 6.17 -0.82 13.22
N MET A 25 5.85 -1.45 12.08
CA MET A 25 6.74 -2.38 11.38
C MET A 25 8.08 -1.74 11.04
N PHE A 26 8.07 -0.54 10.45
CA PHE A 26 9.28 0.22 10.15
C PHE A 26 10.10 0.50 11.42
N HIS A 27 9.43 0.96 12.49
CA HIS A 27 10.08 1.26 13.76
C HIS A 27 10.71 0.01 14.40
N LEU A 28 10.04 -1.14 14.34
CA LEU A 28 10.53 -2.42 14.86
C LEU A 28 11.76 -2.91 14.10
N ILE A 29 11.79 -2.74 12.77
CA ILE A 29 12.95 -3.11 11.93
C ILE A 29 14.16 -2.23 12.27
N CYS A 30 13.96 -0.93 12.46
CA CYS A 30 15.06 -0.02 12.83
C CYS A 30 15.62 -0.31 14.24
N TYR A 31 14.75 -0.51 15.23
CA TYR A 31 15.18 -0.57 16.64
C TYR A 31 15.52 -1.98 17.16
N LYS A 32 14.86 -3.03 16.66
CA LYS A 32 14.93 -4.37 17.25
C LYS A 32 15.58 -5.42 16.36
N SER A 33 15.98 -5.09 15.13
CA SER A 33 16.57 -6.06 14.19
C SER A 33 17.99 -6.49 14.61
N PRO A 34 18.19 -7.77 15.00
CA PRO A 34 19.51 -8.29 15.38
C PRO A 34 20.45 -8.35 14.17
N LYS A 35 21.74 -8.08 14.40
CA LYS A 35 22.79 -8.01 13.36
C LYS A 35 23.04 -9.33 12.61
N ASN A 36 22.46 -10.45 13.05
CA ASN A 36 22.62 -11.79 12.47
C ASN A 36 21.87 -12.02 11.15
N LEU A 37 21.07 -11.06 10.67
CA LEU A 37 20.26 -11.20 9.45
C LEU A 37 20.87 -10.55 8.20
N GLY A 38 22.11 -10.05 8.26
CA GLY A 38 22.94 -9.64 7.10
C GLY A 38 22.18 -9.03 5.91
N ALA A 39 21.99 -9.83 4.85
CA ALA A 39 21.30 -9.44 3.61
C ALA A 39 19.76 -9.36 3.75
N TYR A 40 19.16 -10.23 4.56
CA TYR A 40 17.70 -10.29 4.78
C TYR A 40 17.17 -9.02 5.48
N LYS A 41 18.01 -8.35 6.27
CA LYS A 41 17.66 -7.06 6.89
C LYS A 41 17.32 -5.99 5.86
N TYR A 42 18.05 -5.93 4.74
CA TYR A 42 17.81 -4.95 3.68
C TYR A 42 16.50 -5.25 2.95
N LEU A 43 16.15 -6.53 2.79
CA LEU A 43 14.88 -6.94 2.20
C LEU A 43 13.69 -6.56 3.09
N MET A 44 13.75 -6.81 4.40
CA MET A 44 12.68 -6.39 5.32
C MET A 44 12.52 -4.86 5.36
N LEU A 45 13.63 -4.11 5.32
CA LEU A 45 13.57 -2.65 5.26
C LEU A 45 12.94 -2.15 3.96
N TYR A 46 13.25 -2.80 2.83
CA TYR A 46 12.63 -2.50 1.53
C TYR A 46 11.10 -2.68 1.60
N PHE A 47 10.62 -3.83 2.09
CA PHE A 47 9.18 -4.08 2.23
C PHE A 47 8.48 -3.04 3.12
N ALA A 48 9.10 -2.67 4.24
CA ALA A 48 8.52 -1.67 5.15
C ALA A 48 8.42 -0.27 4.52
N ILE A 49 9.41 0.14 3.71
CA ILE A 49 9.37 1.41 2.98
C ILE A 49 8.26 1.39 1.93
N PHE A 50 8.14 0.29 1.17
CA PHE A 50 7.09 0.14 0.16
C PHE A 50 5.69 0.14 0.79
N GLU A 51 5.48 -0.60 1.88
CA GLU A 51 4.20 -0.59 2.60
C GLU A 51 3.83 0.77 3.18
N GLY A 52 4.82 1.55 3.63
CA GLY A 52 4.61 2.94 4.05
C GLY A 52 4.11 3.82 2.90
N GLN A 53 4.75 3.72 1.74
CA GLN A 53 4.32 4.46 0.54
C GLN A 53 2.94 4.03 0.07
N TYR A 54 2.63 2.74 0.07
CA TYR A 54 1.30 2.24 -0.28
C TYR A 54 0.22 2.75 0.66
N ALA A 55 0.49 2.83 1.97
CA ALA A 55 -0.50 3.33 2.93
C ALA A 55 -0.76 4.83 2.78
N ILE A 56 0.25 5.62 2.40
CA ILE A 56 0.08 7.05 2.07
C ILE A 56 -0.76 7.21 0.79
N LEU A 57 -0.43 6.42 -0.24
CA LEU A 57 -1.18 6.38 -1.50
C LEU A 57 -2.65 6.01 -1.25
N ASP A 58 -2.92 4.96 -0.46
CA ASP A 58 -4.26 4.50 -0.12
C ASP A 58 -5.09 5.56 0.63
N MET A 59 -4.45 6.32 1.52
CA MET A 59 -5.06 7.46 2.21
C MET A 59 -5.44 8.62 1.29
N ILE A 60 -4.65 8.86 0.24
CA ILE A 60 -4.91 9.90 -0.76
C ILE A 60 -6.00 9.46 -1.73
N ALA A 61 -5.98 8.19 -2.15
CA ALA A 61 -6.87 7.69 -3.19
C ALA A 61 -8.31 7.53 -2.74
N LEU A 62 -8.59 7.36 -1.44
CA LEU A 62 -9.91 6.99 -0.94
C LEU A 62 -10.66 6.04 -1.89
N PRO A 63 -10.09 4.86 -2.16
CA PRO A 63 -10.65 3.98 -3.15
C PRO A 63 -11.99 3.46 -2.67
N ASP A 64 -13.08 3.83 -3.33
CA ASP A 64 -14.28 3.01 -3.37
C ASP A 64 -13.96 1.82 -4.27
N SER A 65 -13.31 0.79 -3.71
CA SER A 65 -12.98 -0.42 -4.44
C SER A 65 -14.27 -1.22 -4.70
N ILE A 66 -14.90 -0.99 -5.84
CA ILE A 66 -15.99 -1.83 -6.32
C ILE A 66 -15.40 -3.11 -6.91
N THR A 67 -15.44 -4.19 -6.14
CA THR A 67 -15.02 -5.54 -6.55
C THR A 67 -16.02 -6.13 -7.54
N LEU A 68 -15.83 -5.86 -8.83
CA LEU A 68 -16.45 -6.64 -9.90
C LEU A 68 -15.75 -7.99 -9.96
N ARG A 69 -16.37 -9.01 -9.33
CA ARG A 69 -16.20 -10.50 -9.34
C ARG A 69 -14.94 -11.18 -9.94
N SER A 70 -14.20 -10.58 -10.86
CA SER A 70 -12.97 -11.12 -11.46
C SER A 70 -11.80 -10.13 -11.60
N ALA A 71 -11.98 -8.83 -11.36
CA ALA A 71 -10.90 -7.84 -11.43
C ALA A 71 -11.09 -6.78 -10.35
N LEU A 72 -10.05 -6.52 -9.55
CA LEU A 72 -10.05 -5.47 -8.54
C LEU A 72 -9.93 -4.12 -9.26
N LEU A 73 -11.06 -3.53 -9.64
CA LEU A 73 -11.10 -2.25 -10.33
C LEU A 73 -11.24 -1.14 -9.28
N THR A 74 -10.13 -0.50 -8.97
CA THR A 74 -10.08 0.63 -8.03
C THR A 74 -10.70 1.84 -8.70
N VAL A 75 -12.02 2.01 -8.54
CA VAL A 75 -12.73 3.19 -9.04
C VAL A 75 -12.58 4.31 -8.03
N VAL A 76 -11.60 5.19 -8.27
CA VAL A 76 -11.46 6.41 -7.49
C VAL A 76 -12.59 7.36 -7.92
N SER A 77 -13.61 7.47 -7.08
CA SER A 77 -14.76 8.32 -7.36
C SER A 77 -14.41 9.80 -7.18
N SER A 78 -14.19 10.47 -8.32
CA SER A 78 -13.85 11.89 -8.47
C SER A 78 -14.74 12.87 -7.66
N LYS A 79 -16.01 12.52 -7.41
CA LYS A 79 -17.01 13.46 -6.87
C LYS A 79 -16.85 13.82 -5.38
N LYS A 80 -15.97 13.12 -4.64
CA LYS A 80 -15.74 13.33 -3.19
C LYS A 80 -14.27 13.57 -2.81
N ASN A 81 -13.34 13.49 -3.76
CA ASN A 81 -11.92 13.66 -3.48
C ASN A 81 -11.49 15.13 -3.68
N HIS A 82 -10.60 15.60 -2.80
CA HIS A 82 -9.96 16.92 -2.88
C HIS A 82 -8.98 17.04 -4.07
N MET A 83 -8.81 15.98 -4.87
CA MET A 83 -7.82 15.88 -5.95
C MET A 83 -8.44 16.17 -7.32
N PRO A 84 -7.78 16.96 -8.18
CA PRO A 84 -8.27 17.28 -9.51
C PRO A 84 -8.28 16.04 -10.43
N ASN A 85 -9.32 15.93 -11.26
CA ASN A 85 -9.58 14.78 -12.13
C ASN A 85 -8.46 14.48 -13.14
N GLU A 86 -7.67 15.49 -13.49
CA GLU A 86 -6.51 15.39 -14.38
C GLU A 86 -5.35 14.56 -13.76
N LEU A 87 -5.24 14.51 -12.42
CA LEU A 87 -4.15 13.80 -11.73
C LEU A 87 -4.47 12.33 -11.40
N LEU A 88 -5.74 11.94 -11.48
CA LEU A 88 -6.20 10.57 -11.26
C LEU A 88 -5.54 9.53 -12.19
N PRO A 89 -5.49 9.73 -13.52
CA PRO A 89 -4.87 8.76 -14.43
C PRO A 89 -3.35 8.64 -14.20
N CYS A 90 -2.66 9.76 -13.92
CA CYS A 90 -1.24 9.72 -13.54
C CYS A 90 -1.02 8.94 -12.24
N TYR A 91 -1.88 9.14 -11.23
CA TYR A 91 -1.83 8.41 -9.98
C TYR A 91 -2.00 6.90 -10.18
N ILE A 92 -3.00 6.49 -10.97
CA ILE A 92 -3.25 5.08 -11.27
C ILE A 92 -2.07 4.48 -12.05
N GLY A 93 -1.53 5.20 -13.04
CA GLY A 93 -0.35 4.75 -13.80
C GLY A 93 0.86 4.51 -12.91
N LEU A 94 1.19 5.48 -12.06
CA LEU A 94 2.30 5.37 -11.09
C LEU A 94 2.10 4.20 -10.13
N TYR A 95 0.88 3.98 -9.65
CA TYR A 95 0.56 2.87 -8.75
C TYR A 95 0.80 1.50 -9.40
N MET A 96 0.34 1.32 -10.65
CA MET A 96 0.51 0.05 -11.37
C MET A 96 1.99 -0.25 -11.66
N GLU A 97 2.76 0.76 -12.06
CA GLU A 97 4.18 0.62 -12.36
C GLU A 97 4.99 0.27 -11.09
N TYR A 98 4.68 0.94 -9.97
CA TYR A 98 5.26 0.63 -8.66
C TYR A 98 4.97 -0.82 -8.21
N GLN A 99 3.75 -1.30 -8.45
CA GLN A 99 3.34 -2.65 -8.05
C GLN A 99 4.01 -3.74 -8.88
N SER A 100 4.18 -3.53 -10.18
CA SER A 100 4.95 -4.42 -11.05
C SER A 100 6.42 -4.46 -10.62
N LEU A 101 7.04 -3.30 -10.36
CA LEU A 101 8.46 -3.20 -10.02
C LEU A 101 8.78 -3.86 -8.68
N SER A 102 7.92 -3.68 -7.67
CA SER A 102 8.05 -4.38 -6.37
C SER A 102 7.95 -5.89 -6.54
N SER A 103 7.00 -6.38 -7.34
CA SER A 103 6.77 -7.83 -7.52
C SER A 103 7.93 -8.51 -8.24
N THR A 104 8.49 -7.86 -9.27
CA THR A 104 9.67 -8.37 -9.99
C THR A 104 10.90 -8.40 -9.10
N PHE A 105 11.12 -7.37 -8.27
CA PHE A 105 12.24 -7.33 -7.34
C PHE A 105 12.20 -8.49 -6.33
N ILE A 106 11.01 -8.74 -5.75
CA ILE A 106 10.80 -9.84 -4.79
C ILE A 106 11.03 -11.19 -5.48
N PHE A 107 10.55 -11.36 -6.71
CA PHE A 107 10.73 -12.59 -7.48
C PHE A 107 12.22 -12.86 -7.79
N CYS A 108 12.96 -11.85 -8.27
CA CYS A 108 14.39 -11.97 -8.53
C CYS A 108 15.19 -12.26 -7.25
N PHE A 109 14.85 -11.61 -6.14
CA PHE A 109 15.50 -11.85 -4.85
C PHE A 109 15.15 -13.24 -4.28
N GLY A 110 13.91 -13.69 -4.48
CA GLY A 110 13.46 -15.03 -4.11
C GLY A 110 14.18 -16.14 -4.88
N ILE A 111 14.41 -15.96 -6.19
CA ILE A 111 15.22 -16.89 -7.00
C ILE A 111 16.66 -16.91 -6.51
N TRP A 112 17.24 -15.73 -6.24
CA TRP A 112 18.62 -15.63 -5.74
C TRP A 112 18.81 -16.24 -4.34
N TRP A 113 17.76 -16.27 -3.52
CA TRP A 113 17.76 -16.89 -2.20
C TRP A 113 17.59 -18.42 -2.24
N LEU A 114 17.05 -18.96 -3.33
CA LEU A 114 16.81 -20.40 -3.50
C LEU A 114 18.02 -21.16 -4.09
N GLN A 115 19.09 -20.45 -4.46
CA GLN A 115 20.27 -20.97 -5.13
C GLN A 115 21.52 -20.88 -4.24
#